data_AF-A0A8T1C8E1-F1
#
_entry.id   AF-A0A8T1C8E1-F1
#
_cell.length_a   1.000
_cell.length_b   1.000
_cell.length_c   1.000
_cell.angle_alpha   90.00
_cell.angle_beta   90.00
_cell.angle_gamma   90.00
#
_symmetry.space_group_name_H-M   'P 1'
#
loop_
_entity.id
_entity.type
_entity.pdbx_description
1 polymer ?
#
loop_
_entity_poly.entity_id
_entity_poly.type
_entity_poly.pdbx_seq_one_letter_code
_entity_poly.pdbx_strand_id
1 'polypeptide(L)' 'MQQDLLWWWLVLHTSHLNSVSLEYFNTLPPPDFVVEIGASDYSLCALDTSSKAALTYLFSDHERCLASEFKPGA' A
#
# COMPACT_ATOMS: atom_id res chain seq x y z
N MET A 1 -8.27 8.37 6.43
CA MET A 1 -7.26 7.33 6.71
C MET A 1 -7.05 6.35 5.54
N GLN A 2 -8.08 5.64 5.05
CA GLN A 2 -7.91 4.68 3.93
C GLN A 2 -7.60 5.35 2.58
N GLN A 3 -8.20 6.51 2.31
CA GLN A 3 -7.88 7.32 1.12
C GLN A 3 -6.49 7.94 1.19
N ASP A 4 -6.04 8.33 2.39
CA ASP A 4 -4.72 8.95 2.58
C ASP A 4 -3.58 7.98 2.16
N LEU A 5 -3.77 6.67 2.34
CA LEU A 5 -2.79 5.65 1.94
C LEU A 5 -2.68 5.45 0.42
N LEU A 6 -3.80 5.58 -0.32
CA LEU A 6 -3.79 5.54 -1.79
C LEU A 6 -3.07 6.77 -2.36
N TRP A 7 -3.23 7.93 -1.72
CA TRP A 7 -2.53 9.16 -2.09
C TRP A 7 -1.04 9.09 -1.82
N TRP A 8 -0.66 8.47 -0.69
CA TRP A 8 0.75 8.22 -0.37
C TRP A 8 1.44 7.40 -1.45
N TRP A 9 0.79 6.35 -1.98
CA TRP A 9 1.38 5.55 -3.05
C TRP A 9 1.57 6.36 -4.35
N LEU A 10 0.60 7.19 -4.74
CA LEU A 10 0.68 7.99 -5.96
C LEU A 10 1.73 9.12 -5.89
N VAL A 11 1.84 9.76 -4.72
CA VAL A 11 2.85 10.80 -4.42
C VAL A 11 4.25 10.18 -4.40
N LEU A 12 4.42 9.00 -3.82
CA LEU A 12 5.71 8.31 -3.75
C LEU A 12 6.27 7.94 -5.13
N HIS A 13 5.41 7.60 -6.09
CA HIS A 13 5.84 7.16 -7.43
C HIS A 13 5.86 8.28 -8.48
N THR A 14 5.37 9.48 -8.14
CA THR A 14 5.30 10.61 -9.07
C THR A 14 5.90 11.84 -8.42
N SER A 15 7.20 12.07 -8.64
CA SER A 15 7.97 13.17 -8.02
C SER A 15 7.35 14.57 -8.23
N HIS A 16 6.57 14.75 -9.29
CA HIS A 16 5.85 15.99 -9.61
C HIS A 16 4.66 16.27 -8.68
N LEU A 17 4.19 15.29 -7.92
CA LEU A 17 3.04 15.41 -7.02
C LEU A 17 3.43 15.74 -5.57
N ASN A 18 4.73 15.82 -5.26
CA ASN A 18 5.27 16.11 -3.92
C ASN A 18 4.90 17.49 -3.35
N SER A 19 4.14 18.31 -4.09
CA SER A 19 3.71 19.65 -3.69
C SER A 19 2.27 19.97 -4.10
N VAL A 20 1.48 18.98 -4.52
CA VAL A 20 0.07 19.17 -4.91
C VAL A 20 -0.82 19.09 -3.66
N SER A 21 -1.64 20.12 -3.46
CA SER A 21 -2.59 20.21 -2.34
C SER A 21 -3.60 19.05 -2.37
N LEU A 22 -3.86 18.46 -1.19
CA LEU A 22 -4.80 17.33 -1.01
C LEU A 22 -6.23 17.62 -1.48
N GLU A 23 -6.60 18.89 -1.64
CA GLU A 23 -7.93 19.30 -2.09
C GLU A 23 -8.26 18.92 -3.54
N TYR A 24 -7.26 18.83 -4.43
CA TYR A 24 -7.45 18.42 -5.82
C TYR A 24 -7.75 16.91 -5.95
N PHE A 25 -7.27 16.13 -4.99
CA PHE A 25 -7.40 14.68 -4.98
C PHE A 25 -8.81 14.20 -4.60
N ASN A 26 -9.60 15.02 -3.90
CA ASN A 26 -11.02 14.75 -3.62
C ASN A 26 -11.93 14.87 -4.86
N THR A 27 -11.39 15.25 -6.02
CA THR A 27 -12.15 15.39 -7.28
C THR A 27 -12.01 14.21 -8.23
N LEU A 28 -11.22 13.19 -7.88
CA LEU A 28 -11.09 12.01 -8.73
C LEU A 28 -12.40 11.21 -8.77
N PRO A 29 -12.70 10.57 -9.92
CA PRO A 29 -13.83 9.66 -10.00
C PRO A 29 -13.65 8.49 -9.01
N PRO A 30 -14.76 7.87 -8.58
CA PRO A 30 -14.71 6.67 -7.75
C PRO A 30 -13.82 5.60 -8.42
N PRO A 31 -12.93 4.93 -7.67
CA PRO A 31 -12.07 3.90 -8.23
C PRO A 31 -12.90 2.69 -8.70
N ASP A 32 -12.47 2.06 -9.79
CA ASP A 32 -13.16 0.90 -10.38
C ASP A 32 -13.13 -0.33 -9.46
N PHE A 33 -12.11 -0.47 -8.62
CA PHE A 33 -11.99 -1.52 -7.60
C PHE A 33 -11.14 -1.05 -6.41
N VAL A 34 -11.33 -1.68 -5.25
CA VAL A 34 -10.60 -1.38 -4.01
C VAL A 34 -9.89 -2.66 -3.55
N VAL A 35 -8.56 -2.57 -3.39
CA VAL A 35 -7.74 -3.64 -2.84
C VAL A 35 -7.27 -3.25 -1.44
N GLU A 36 -7.55 -4.10 -0.45
CA GLU A 36 -7.05 -3.93 0.91
C GLU A 36 -5.76 -4.72 1.07
N ILE A 37 -4.67 -4.07 1.45
CA ILE A 37 -3.35 -4.70 1.59
C ILE A 37 -2.95 -4.72 3.05
N GLY A 38 -2.55 -5.89 3.54
CA GLY A 38 -1.97 -6.10 4.87
C GLY A 38 -0.63 -6.83 4.77
N ALA A 39 0.24 -6.55 5.73
CA ALA A 39 1.55 -7.19 5.84
C ALA A 39 1.76 -7.73 7.26
N SER A 40 2.51 -8.82 7.34
CA SER A 40 3.11 -9.34 8.57
C SER A 40 4.60 -9.55 8.34
N ASP A 41 5.35 -9.92 9.39
CA ASP A 41 6.76 -10.29 9.27
C ASP A 41 7.00 -11.54 8.39
N TYR A 42 5.93 -12.24 7.98
CA TYR A 42 5.99 -13.51 7.24
C TYR A 42 5.42 -13.42 5.83
N SER A 43 4.55 -12.45 5.55
CA SER A 43 3.79 -12.43 4.30
C SER A 43 3.12 -11.09 4.02
N LEU A 44 2.81 -10.89 2.74
CA LEU A 44 1.89 -9.88 2.24
C LEU A 44 0.58 -10.53 1.80
N CYS A 45 -0.52 -9.86 2.08
CA CYS A 45 -1.83 -10.26 1.58
C CYS A 45 -2.53 -9.04 0.98
N ALA A 46 -3.08 -9.20 -0.22
CA ALA A 46 -3.93 -8.24 -0.89
C ALA A 46 -5.32 -8.88 -1.10
N LEU A 47 -6.35 -8.22 -0.58
CA LEU A 47 -7.74 -8.64 -0.68
C LEU A 47 -8.45 -7.76 -1.71
N ASP A 48 -8.95 -8.37 -2.77
CA ASP A 48 -9.89 -7.74 -3.69
C ASP A 48 -11.31 -8.14 -3.28
N THR A 49 -12.00 -7.22 -2.64
CA THR A 49 -13.36 -7.44 -2.14
C THR A 49 -14.39 -7.55 -3.28
N SER A 50 -14.09 -6.97 -4.44
CA SER A 50 -14.99 -7.00 -5.61
C SER A 50 -15.01 -8.37 -6.27
N SER A 51 -13.83 -8.99 -6.45
CA SER A 51 -13.69 -10.34 -7.02
C SER A 51 -13.73 -11.44 -5.97
N LYS A 52 -13.79 -11.10 -4.68
CA LYS A 52 -13.69 -12.02 -3.54
C LYS A 52 -12.43 -12.89 -3.61
N ALA A 53 -11.33 -12.29 -4.07
CA ALA A 53 -10.06 -12.95 -4.23
C ALA A 53 -9.04 -12.44 -3.20
N ALA A 54 -8.12 -13.32 -2.83
CA ALA A 54 -6.96 -12.98 -2.03
C ALA A 54 -5.69 -13.35 -2.80
N LEU A 55 -4.78 -12.40 -2.93
CA LEU A 55 -3.43 -12.59 -3.44
C LEU A 55 -2.48 -12.62 -2.24
N THR A 56 -1.87 -13.77 -1.99
CA THR A 56 -0.94 -13.95 -0.88
C THR A 56 0.47 -14.18 -1.40
N TYR A 57 1.42 -13.42 -0.89
CA TYR A 57 2.85 -13.61 -1.13
C TYR A 57 3.52 -13.96 0.19
N LEU A 58 4.09 -15.16 0.25
CA LEU A 58 4.87 -15.63 1.40
C LEU A 58 6.32 -15.19 1.24
N PHE A 59 6.89 -14.61 2.29
CA PHE A 59 8.27 -14.18 2.28
C PHE A 59 9.24 -15.37 2.30
N SER A 60 10.25 -15.25 1.47
CA SER A 60 11.45 -16.08 1.53
C SER A 60 12.18 -15.88 2.87
N ASP A 61 13.06 -16.82 3.24
CA ASP A 61 13.84 -16.67 4.46
C ASP A 61 14.71 -15.41 4.44
N HIS A 62 15.20 -15.01 3.26
CA HIS A 62 15.96 -13.77 3.09
C HIS A 62 15.13 -12.53 3.40
N GLU A 63 13.92 -12.43 2.86
CA GLU A 63 13.01 -11.30 3.12
C GLU A 63 12.57 -11.25 4.59
N ARG A 64 12.36 -12.41 5.22
CA ARG A 64 12.06 -12.48 6.67
C ARG A 64 13.23 -12.01 7.52
N CYS A 65 14.46 -12.34 7.16
CA CYS A 65 15.66 -11.79 7.81
C CYS A 65 15.70 -10.27 7.70
N LEU A 66 15.50 -9.71 6.50
CA LEU A 66 15.47 -8.26 6.29
C LEU A 66 14.37 -7.57 7.10
N ALA A 67 13.17 -8.17 7.18
CA ALA A 67 12.08 -7.65 7.99
C ALA A 67 12.43 -7.65 9.50
N SER A 68 13.10 -8.70 9.99
CA SER A 68 13.51 -8.80 11.40
C SER A 68 14.63 -7.84 11.79
N GLU A 69 15.49 -7.47 10.84
CA GLU A 69 16.57 -6.50 11.05
C GLU A 69 16.07 -5.05 11.05
N PHE A 70 14.88 -4.81 10.49
CA PHE A 70 14.27 -3.50 10.49
C PHE A 70 13.89 -3.07 11.91
N LYS A 71 14.68 -2.18 12.50
CA LYS A 71 14.36 -1.51 13.75
C LYS A 71 13.67 -0.17 13.45
N PRO A 72 12.36 -0.01 13.71
CA PRO A 72 11.73 1.29 13.55
C PRO A 72 12.34 2.29 14.54
N GLY A 73 13.04 3.32 14.04
CA GLY A 73 13.50 4.48 14.82
C GLY A 73 14.99 4.52 15.22
N ALA A 74 15.89 3.83 14.52
CA ALA A 74 17.34 4.03 14.64
C ALA A 74 17.85 5.16 13.75
#